data_AF-A0A4Q6FK54-F1
#
_entry.id   AF-A0A4Q6FK54-F1
#
_cell.length_a   1.000
_cell.length_b   1.000
_cell.length_c   1.000
_cell.angle_alpha   90.00
_cell.angle_beta   90.00
_cell.angle_gamma   90.00
#
_symmetry.space_group_name_H-M   'P 1'
#
loop_
_entity.id
_entity.type
_entity.pdbx_description
1 polymer ?
#
loop_
_entity_poly.entity_id
_entity_poly.type
_entity_poly.pdbx_seq_one_letter_code
_entity_poly.pdbx_strand_id
1 'polypeptide(L)'
;MELKFYPKKQRLVLINRDFQLRYTGAAVLVGLLSTVLTTTLIIYPLYTFKILRMPFFLPTPVLGLIGLAAVLNMFLVGFMGILMTHRVAGPMYSLVRQFRRVEEGRWYGQMRIRDGDDMRYVVRNF
;
A
#
# COMPACT_ATOMS: atom_id res chain seq x y z
N MET A 1 26.69 37.34 16.84
CA MET A 1 26.45 35.89 16.72
C MET A 1 25.23 35.70 15.84
N GLU A 2 25.42 35.44 14.55
CA GLU A 2 24.30 35.24 13.62
C GLU A 2 23.74 33.82 13.78
N LEU A 3 22.51 33.73 14.28
CA LEU A 3 21.75 32.50 14.38
C LEU A 3 21.36 32.06 12.97
N LYS A 4 22.12 31.12 12.39
CA LYS A 4 21.75 30.44 11.14
C LYS A 4 20.47 29.64 11.36
N PHE A 5 19.34 30.19 10.92
CA PHE A 5 18.08 29.48 10.81
C PHE A 5 18.21 28.35 9.79
N TYR A 6 18.44 27.12 10.26
CA TYR A 6 18.29 25.93 9.43
C TYR A 6 16.80 25.71 9.16
N PRO A 7 16.32 25.79 7.90
CA PRO A 7 14.92 25.54 7.61
C PRO A 7 14.59 24.10 8.04
N LYS A 8 13.60 23.98 8.95
CA LYS A 8 13.10 22.72 9.50
C LYS A 8 12.70 21.84 8.30
N LYS A 9 13.46 20.77 8.05
CA LYS A 9 13.27 19.85 6.93
C LYS A 9 11.85 19.29 7.01
N GLN A 10 10.94 19.84 6.21
CA GLN A 10 9.53 19.46 6.22
C GLN A 10 9.47 17.95 5.92
N ARG A 11 8.86 17.19 6.83
CA ARG A 11 8.56 15.77 6.63
C ARG A 11 7.49 15.68 5.55
N LEU A 12 7.89 15.81 4.29
CA LEU A 12 7.03 15.59 3.14
C LEU A 12 6.59 14.12 3.16
N VAL A 13 5.36 13.88 3.59
CA VAL A 13 4.74 12.54 3.69
C VAL A 13 4.65 11.86 2.32
N LEU A 14 4.75 12.61 1.23
CA LEU A 14 4.71 12.13 -0.15
C LEU A 14 6.06 12.40 -0.82
N ILE A 15 7.00 11.47 -0.66
CA ILE A 15 8.33 11.53 -1.29
C ILE A 15 8.26 11.14 -2.78
N ASN A 16 7.35 10.24 -3.16
CA ASN A 16 7.20 9.78 -4.54
C ASN A 16 5.77 9.28 -4.83
N ARG A 17 4.92 10.16 -5.39
CA ARG A 17 3.48 9.87 -5.64
C ARG A 17 3.28 8.84 -6.75
N ASP A 18 4.15 8.83 -7.75
CA ASP A 18 4.02 7.96 -8.92
C ASP A 18 4.27 6.49 -8.54
N PHE A 19 5.26 6.24 -7.69
CA PHE A 19 5.51 4.92 -7.13
C PHE A 19 4.35 4.48 -6.23
N GLN A 20 3.90 5.35 -5.32
CA GLN A 20 2.82 5.03 -4.39
C GLN A 20 1.49 4.71 -5.11
N LEU A 21 1.12 5.48 -6.13
CA LEU A 21 -0.09 5.24 -6.91
C LEU A 21 -0.01 3.97 -7.74
N ARG A 22 1.14 3.65 -8.36
CA ARG A 22 1.29 2.45 -9.17
C ARG A 22 1.15 1.17 -8.34
N TYR A 23 1.78 1.11 -7.17
CA TYR A 23 1.73 -0.07 -6.30
C TYR A 23 0.43 -0.16 -5.51
N THR A 24 -0.12 0.97 -5.04
CA THR A 24 -1.45 0.98 -4.41
C THR A 24 -2.52 0.57 -5.43
N GLY A 25 -2.45 1.09 -6.66
CA GLY A 25 -3.36 0.72 -7.73
C GLY A 25 -3.27 -0.77 -8.06
N ALA A 26 -2.06 -1.33 -8.11
CA ALA A 26 -1.85 -2.77 -8.28
C ALA A 26 -2.46 -3.57 -7.11
N ALA A 27 -2.26 -3.13 -5.86
CA ALA A 27 -2.83 -3.80 -4.69
C ALA A 27 -4.37 -3.78 -4.68
N VAL A 28 -4.97 -2.64 -5.03
CA VAL A 28 -6.43 -2.53 -5.17
C VAL A 28 -6.94 -3.43 -6.30
N LEU A 29 -6.24 -3.46 -7.44
CA LEU A 29 -6.61 -4.32 -8.57
C LEU A 29 -6.56 -5.80 -8.19
N VAL A 30 -5.50 -6.24 -7.49
CA VAL A 30 -5.40 -7.60 -6.95
C VAL A 30 -6.54 -7.89 -5.97
N GLY A 31 -6.86 -6.95 -5.07
CA GLY A 31 -7.98 -7.08 -4.13
C GLY A 31 -9.33 -7.22 -4.83
N LEU A 32 -9.56 -6.45 -5.91
CA LEU A 32 -10.77 -6.54 -6.72
C LEU A 32 -10.86 -7.90 -7.44
N LEU A 33 -9.77 -8.33 -8.09
CA LEU A 33 -9.72 -9.64 -8.76
C LEU A 33 -9.96 -10.78 -7.77
N SER A 34 -9.36 -10.72 -6.59
CA SER A 34 -9.57 -11.70 -5.52
C SER A 34 -11.04 -11.70 -5.08
N THR A 35 -11.65 -10.53 -4.89
CA THR A 35 -13.06 -10.42 -4.49
C THR A 35 -13.99 -11.02 -5.55
N VAL A 36 -13.75 -10.73 -6.83
CA VAL A 36 -14.50 -11.29 -7.95
C VAL A 36 -14.35 -12.81 -8.02
N LEU A 37 -13.12 -13.31 -7.85
CA LEU A 37 -12.85 -14.75 -7.84
C LEU A 37 -13.58 -15.43 -6.69
N THR A 38 -13.46 -14.92 -5.46
CA THR A 38 -14.12 -15.49 -4.28
C THR A 38 -15.64 -15.45 -4.41
N THR A 39 -16.19 -14.33 -4.91
CA THR A 39 -17.63 -14.18 -5.14
C THR A 39 -18.12 -15.20 -6.18
N THR A 40 -17.37 -15.37 -7.27
CA THR A 40 -17.71 -16.35 -8.32
C THR A 40 -17.66 -17.78 -7.78
N LEU A 41 -16.63 -18.12 -7.00
CA LEU A 41 -16.48 -19.44 -6.39
C LEU A 41 -17.59 -19.76 -5.38
N ILE A 42 -18.15 -18.75 -4.72
CA ILE A 42 -19.29 -18.92 -3.79
C ILE A 42 -20.62 -19.00 -4.55
N ILE A 43 -20.86 -18.10 -5.52
CA ILE A 43 -22.15 -18.03 -6.24
C ILE A 43 -22.34 -19.22 -7.18
N TYR A 44 -21.29 -19.70 -7.84
CA TYR A 44 -21.38 -20.79 -8.80
C TYR A 44 -22.02 -22.08 -8.22
N PRO A 45 -21.53 -22.65 -7.10
CA PRO A 45 -22.18 -23.82 -6.50
C PRO A 45 -23.58 -23.51 -6.00
N LEU A 46 -23.83 -22.34 -5.41
CA LEU A 46 -25.15 -21.94 -4.94
C LEU A 46 -26.19 -21.88 -6.07
N TYR A 47 -25.78 -21.45 -7.26
CA TYR A 47 -26.60 -21.47 -8.46
C TYR A 47 -26.83 -22.90 -8.95
N THR A 48 -25.77 -23.72 -9.04
CA THR A 48 -25.83 -25.12 -9.50
C THR A 48 -26.77 -25.96 -8.64
N PHE A 49 -26.70 -25.84 -7.32
CA PHE A 49 -27.57 -26.56 -6.39
C PHE A 49 -28.97 -25.94 -6.25
N LYS A 50 -29.28 -24.87 -7.01
CA LYS A 50 -30.53 -24.10 -6.93
C LYS A 50 -30.86 -23.59 -5.52
N ILE A 51 -29.87 -23.55 -4.62
CA ILE A 51 -29.99 -23.05 -3.24
C ILE A 51 -30.42 -21.57 -3.27
N LEU A 52 -29.94 -20.82 -4.27
CA LEU A 52 -30.32 -19.42 -4.51
C LEU A 52 -31.81 -19.20 -4.79
N ARG A 53 -32.58 -20.24 -5.16
CA ARG A 53 -34.03 -20.15 -5.43
C ARG A 53 -34.90 -20.37 -4.19
N MET A 54 -34.32 -20.69 -3.04
CA MET A 54 -35.09 -20.79 -1.80
C MET A 54 -35.56 -19.39 -1.37
N PRO A 55 -36.85 -19.21 -1.01
CA PRO A 55 -37.49 -17.90 -0.83
C PRO A 55 -36.90 -17.03 0.29
N PHE A 56 -36.07 -17.60 1.16
CA PHE A 56 -35.44 -16.87 2.28
C PHE A 56 -33.91 -17.01 2.34
N PHE A 57 -33.28 -17.52 1.28
CA PHE A 57 -31.85 -17.83 1.32
C PHE A 57 -30.94 -16.60 1.44
N LEU A 58 -31.31 -15.49 0.78
CA LEU A 58 -30.59 -14.22 0.86
C LEU A 58 -31.56 -13.08 1.15
N PRO A 59 -31.82 -12.80 2.44
CA PRO A 59 -32.59 -11.63 2.83
C PRO A 59 -31.98 -10.34 2.26
N THR A 60 -32.81 -9.38 1.87
CA THR A 60 -32.38 -8.05 1.42
C THR A 60 -31.36 -7.35 2.36
N PRO A 61 -31.45 -7.43 3.71
CA PRO A 61 -30.41 -6.85 4.58
C PRO A 61 -29.05 -7.54 4.44
N VAL A 62 -29.02 -8.85 4.15
CA VAL A 62 -27.76 -9.60 3.95
C VAL A 62 -27.05 -9.15 2.68
N LEU A 63 -27.80 -8.89 1.60
CA LEU A 63 -27.24 -8.31 0.37
C LEU A 63 -26.64 -6.93 0.61
N GLY A 64 -27.31 -6.09 1.41
CA GLY A 64 -26.78 -4.79 1.84
C GLY A 64 -25.46 -4.91 2.62
N LEU A 65 -25.39 -5.88 3.54
CA LEU A 65 -24.19 -6.14 4.33
C LEU A 65 -23.02 -6.62 3.46
N ILE A 66 -23.27 -7.50 2.49
CA ILE A 66 -22.26 -7.99 1.55
C ILE A 66 -21.71 -6.82 0.70
N GLY A 67 -22.60 -5.97 0.18
CA GLY A 67 -22.20 -4.77 -0.57
C GLY A 67 -21.34 -3.81 0.26
N LEU A 68 -21.76 -3.54 1.51
CA LEU A 68 -21.01 -2.69 2.43
C LEU A 68 -19.63 -3.30 2.74
N ALA A 69 -19.57 -4.60 3.01
CA ALA A 69 -18.32 -5.31 3.28
C ALA A 69 -17.36 -5.24 2.08
N ALA A 70 -17.86 -5.37 0.84
CA ALA A 70 -17.05 -5.25 -0.37
C ALA A 70 -16.44 -3.85 -0.53
N VAL A 71 -17.23 -2.80 -0.32
CA VAL A 71 -16.76 -1.40 -0.37
C VAL A 71 -15.71 -1.15 0.72
N LEU A 72 -16.00 -1.57 1.95
CA LEU A 72 -15.10 -1.42 3.09
C LEU A 72 -13.78 -2.16 2.87
N ASN A 73 -13.83 -3.38 2.31
CA ASN A 73 -12.65 -4.14 1.92
C ASN A 73 -11.79 -3.39 0.89
N MET A 74 -12.41 -2.78 -0.13
CA MET A 74 -11.69 -1.99 -1.13
C MET A 74 -10.93 -0.81 -0.50
N PHE A 75 -11.57 -0.09 0.44
CA PHE A 75 -10.92 0.99 1.18
C PHE A 75 -9.76 0.49 2.06
N LEU A 76 -9.94 -0.62 2.78
CA LEU A 76 -8.91 -1.21 3.62
C LEU A 76 -7.69 -1.65 2.81
N VAL A 77 -7.91 -2.33 1.69
CA VAL A 77 -6.82 -2.77 0.80
C VAL A 77 -6.07 -1.56 0.24
N GLY A 78 -6.79 -0.54 -0.24
CA GLY A 78 -6.17 0.68 -0.73
C GLY A 78 -5.35 1.40 0.35
N PHE A 79 -5.93 1.56 1.55
CA PHE A 79 -5.26 2.20 2.68
C PHE A 79 -4.00 1.43 3.12
N MET A 80 -4.10 0.10 3.24
CA MET A 80 -2.95 -0.76 3.56
C MET A 80 -1.88 -0.71 2.48
N GLY A 81 -2.27 -0.69 1.20
CA GLY A 81 -1.36 -0.52 0.07
C GLY A 81 -0.54 0.77 0.16
N ILE A 82 -1.19 1.89 0.51
CA ILE A 82 -0.53 3.18 0.72
C ILE A 82 0.44 3.11 1.91
N LEU A 83 0.00 2.56 3.05
CA LEU A 83 0.84 2.47 4.25
C LEU A 83 2.08 1.61 4.02
N MET A 84 1.92 0.45 3.38
CA MET A 84 3.05 -0.43 3.04
C MET A 84 4.00 0.27 2.06
N THR A 85 3.46 0.90 1.01
CA THR A 85 4.31 1.56 0.02
C THR A 85 5.04 2.77 0.61
N HIS A 86 4.45 3.46 1.59
CA HIS A 86 5.09 4.57 2.28
C HIS A 86 6.34 4.11 3.07
N ARG A 87 6.30 2.95 3.72
CA ARG A 87 7.45 2.39 4.48
C ARG A 87 8.63 2.00 3.59
N VAL A 88 8.38 1.68 2.32
CA VAL A 88 9.40 1.29 1.34
C VAL A 88 9.90 2.49 0.52
N ALA A 89 9.02 3.41 0.12
CA ALA A 89 9.39 4.53 -0.75
C ALA A 89 10.38 5.50 -0.10
N GLY A 90 10.25 5.74 1.21
CA GLY A 90 11.15 6.59 2.00
C GLY A 90 12.61 6.17 1.93
N PRO A 91 12.97 4.94 2.35
CA PRO A 91 14.35 4.46 2.30
C PRO A 91 14.86 4.28 0.87
N MET A 92 14.02 3.87 -0.08
CA MET A 92 14.41 3.77 -1.50
C MET A 92 14.89 5.11 -2.07
N TYR A 93 14.15 6.19 -1.80
CA TYR A 93 14.57 7.52 -2.25
C TYR A 93 15.92 7.94 -1.66
N SER A 94 16.15 7.61 -0.39
CA SER A 94 17.43 7.90 0.25
C SER A 94 18.58 7.05 -0.33
N LEU A 95 18.32 5.80 -0.76
CA LEU A 95 19.32 4.92 -1.39
C LEU A 95 19.72 5.48 -2.76
N VAL A 96 18.75 5.81 -3.60
CA VAL A 96 19.00 6.41 -4.92
C VAL A 96 19.81 7.71 -4.78
N ARG A 97 19.49 8.54 -3.79
CA ARG A 97 20.25 9.76 -3.51
C ARG A 97 21.70 9.49 -3.08
N GLN A 98 21.94 8.43 -2.32
CA GLN A 98 23.29 8.00 -1.92
C GLN A 98 24.09 7.53 -3.13
N PHE A 99 23.53 6.66 -3.97
CA PHE A 99 24.20 6.21 -5.19
C PHE A 99 24.58 7.36 -6.13
N ARG A 100 23.69 8.34 -6.29
CA ARG A 100 24.00 9.53 -7.10
C ARG A 100 25.15 10.37 -6.54
N ARG A 101 25.33 10.41 -5.21
CA ARG A 101 26.50 11.08 -4.60
C ARG A 101 27.79 10.31 -4.84
N VAL A 102 27.74 8.98 -4.80
CA VAL A 102 28.88 8.13 -5.12
C VAL A 102 29.30 8.32 -6.58
N GLU A 103 28.32 8.38 -7.50
CA GLU A 103 28.55 8.73 -8.91
C GLU A 103 29.23 10.10 -9.08
N GLU A 104 28.85 11.08 -8.26
CA GLU A 104 29.49 12.41 -8.20
C GLU A 104 30.87 12.41 -7.51
N GLY A 105 31.44 11.25 -7.17
CA GLY A 105 32.74 11.12 -6.49
C GLY A 105 32.71 11.47 -5.00
N ARG A 106 31.51 11.59 -4.39
CA ARG A 106 31.33 11.86 -2.96
C ARG A 106 31.06 10.57 -2.21
N TRP A 107 32.15 9.95 -1.73
CA TRP A 107 32.17 8.66 -1.02
C TRP A 107 31.75 8.74 0.46
N TYR A 108 31.58 9.95 1.00
CA TYR A 108 31.26 10.15 2.41
C TYR A 108 29.80 10.54 2.58
N GLY A 109 29.03 9.69 3.27
CA GLY A 109 27.65 9.99 3.61
C GLY A 109 27.06 8.97 4.58
N GLN A 110 26.66 9.42 5.77
CA GLN A 110 25.86 8.58 6.66
C GLN A 110 24.40 8.58 6.19
N MET A 111 23.87 7.40 5.90
CA MET A 111 22.45 7.22 5.63
C MET A 111 21.71 7.04 6.96
N ARG A 112 20.73 7.91 7.25
CA ARG A 112 19.85 7.76 8.40
C ARG A 112 18.50 7.25 7.94
N ILE A 113 18.21 5.99 8.26
CA ILE A 113 16.88 5.37 8.08
C ILE A 113 16.12 5.39 9.39
N ARG A 114 14.78 5.47 9.32
CA ARG A 114 13.92 5.46 10.49
C ARG A 114 13.69 4.04 11.04
N ASP A 115 13.59 3.97 12.37
CA ASP A 115 12.77 3.08 13.23
C ASP A 115 11.69 2.16 12.64
N GLY A 116 11.07 2.50 11.52
CA GLY A 116 9.87 1.81 11.02
C GLY A 116 9.88 1.54 9.53
N ASP A 117 11.02 1.73 8.86
CA ASP A 117 11.14 1.53 7.42
C ASP A 117 11.64 0.11 7.13
N ASP A 118 11.04 -0.56 6.15
CA ASP A 118 11.26 -1.99 5.89
C ASP A 118 12.66 -2.31 5.33
N MET A 119 13.33 -1.31 4.75
CA MET A 119 14.67 -1.46 4.16
C MET A 119 15.83 -1.22 5.12
N ARG A 120 15.56 -1.18 6.43
CA ARG A 120 16.62 -0.94 7.43
C ARG A 120 17.74 -1.96 7.35
N TYR A 121 17.42 -3.23 7.09
CA TYR A 121 18.41 -4.28 6.98
C TYR A 121 19.45 -3.99 5.90
N VAL A 122 19.00 -3.56 4.72
CA VAL A 122 19.91 -3.26 3.59
C VAL A 122 20.86 -2.12 3.97
N VAL A 123 20.38 -1.09 4.64
CA VAL A 123 21.19 0.10 4.91
C VAL A 123 22.06 0.01 6.15
N ARG A 124 21.78 -0.93 7.05
CA ARG A 124 22.69 -1.20 8.17
C ARG A 124 23.85 -2.10 7.79
N ASN A 125 23.73 -2.86 6.70
CA ASN A 125 24.72 -3.85 6.27
C ASN A 125 25.55 -3.41 5.05
N PHE A 126 25.30 -2.22 4.50
CA PHE A 126 26.04 -1.59 3.40
C PHE A 126 26.37 -0.15 3.79
#